data_AF-A0A0F9CRP1-F1
#
_entry.id   AF-A0A0F9CRP1-F1
#
_cell.length_a   1.000
_cell.length_b   1.000
_cell.length_c   1.000
_cell.angle_alpha   90.00
_cell.angle_beta   90.00
_cell.angle_gamma   90.00
#
_symmetry.space_group_name_H-M   'P 1'
#
loop_
_entity.id
_entity.type
_entity.pdbx_description
1 polymer ?
#
loop_
_entity_poly.entity_id
_entity_poly.type
_entity_poly.pdbx_seq_one_letter_code
_entity_poly.pdbx_strand_id
1 'polypeptide(L)'
;MIPFIFVAIFLAFFFLVLSFAMKNYPLVMISAMSLMILGVSILSDNIEDINNLLTLTLGVVCVCIGAYVFINGSLEKLQEYDYGGTKW
;
A
#
# COMPACT_ATOMS: atom_id res chain seq x y z
N MET A 1 14.22 -11.36 -11.12
CA MET A 1 12.87 -11.06 -10.61
C MET A 1 12.88 -10.53 -9.18
N ILE A 2 13.52 -11.22 -8.23
CA ILE A 2 13.58 -10.82 -6.81
C ILE A 2 14.02 -9.34 -6.58
N PRO A 3 15.12 -8.83 -7.16
CA PRO A 3 15.53 -7.43 -6.92
C PRO A 3 14.53 -6.41 -7.46
N PHE A 4 13.74 -6.76 -8.48
CA PHE A 4 12.70 -5.88 -9.02
C PHE A 4 11.52 -5.74 -8.05
N ILE A 5 11.11 -6.83 -7.39
CA ILE A 5 10.01 -6.82 -6.41
C ILE A 5 10.36 -5.93 -5.23
N PHE A 6 11.57 -6.05 -4.68
CA PHE A 6 12.02 -5.19 -3.57
C PHE A 6 12.08 -3.71 -3.97
N VAL A 7 12.54 -3.39 -5.18
CA VAL A 7 12.54 -2.02 -5.70
C VAL A 7 11.11 -1.50 -5.87
N ALA A 8 10.18 -2.33 -6.37
CA ALA A 8 8.78 -1.96 -6.53
C ALA A 8 8.09 -1.68 -5.18
N ILE A 9 8.34 -2.50 -4.15
CA ILE A 9 7.85 -2.27 -2.79
C ILE A 9 8.39 -0.94 -2.26
N PHE A 10 9.70 -0.71 -2.37
CA PHE A 10 10.33 0.52 -1.91
C PHE A 10 9.73 1.75 -2.60
N LEU A 11 9.53 1.68 -3.92
CA LEU A 11 8.89 2.73 -4.70
C LEU A 11 7.45 2.99 -4.25
N ALA A 12 6.67 1.94 -3.97
CA ALA A 12 5.30 2.07 -3.51
C ALA A 12 5.20 2.74 -2.13
N PHE A 13 6.11 2.40 -1.21
CA PHE A 13 6.23 3.09 0.08
C PHE A 13 6.66 4.55 -0.08
N PHE A 14 7.59 4.84 -1.00
CA PHE A 14 8.01 6.22 -1.29
C PHE A 14 6.83 7.08 -1.77
N PHE A 15 6.04 6.56 -2.72
CA PHE A 15 4.84 7.26 -3.18
C PHE A 15 3.79 7.41 -2.08
N LEU A 16 3.63 6.42 -1.21
CA LEU A 16 2.71 6.51 -0.08
C LEU A 16 3.13 7.65 0.87
N VAL A 17 4.40 7.72 1.27
CA VAL A 17 4.91 8.83 2.11
C VAL A 17 4.76 10.18 1.42
N LEU A 18 5.09 10.26 0.13
CA LEU A 18 4.97 11.50 -0.64
C LEU A 18 3.50 11.94 -0.78
N SER A 19 2.58 10.99 -0.96
CA SER A 19 1.14 11.27 -1.05
C SER A 19 0.55 11.81 0.26
N PHE A 20 1.02 11.31 1.41
CA PHE A 20 0.68 11.89 2.71
C PHE A 20 1.24 13.31 2.86
N ALA A 21 2.49 13.54 2.45
CA ALA A 21 3.11 14.87 2.53
C ALA A 21 2.38 15.90 1.64
N MET A 22 1.90 15.48 0.47
CA MET A 22 1.14 16.34 -0.46
C MET A 22 -0.35 16.44 -0.13
N LYS A 23 -0.85 15.72 0.88
CA LYS A 23 -2.28 15.58 1.20
C LYS A 23 -3.13 15.20 -0.03
N ASN A 24 -2.59 14.34 -0.90
CA ASN A 24 -3.25 13.95 -2.14
C ASN A 24 -3.95 12.59 -1.96
N TYR A 25 -5.21 12.61 -1.53
CA TYR A 25 -5.99 11.39 -1.25
C TYR A 25 -6.07 10.39 -2.41
N PRO A 26 -6.33 10.79 -3.67
CA PRO A 26 -6.25 9.86 -4.80
C PRO A 26 -4.90 9.14 -4.90
N LEU A 27 -3.80 9.86 -4.65
CA LEU A 27 -2.46 9.28 -4.70
C LEU A 27 -2.20 8.33 -3.52
N VAL A 28 -2.74 8.63 -2.34
CA VAL A 28 -2.73 7.71 -1.17
C VAL A 28 -3.47 6.42 -1.50
N MET A 29 -4.65 6.51 -2.12
CA MET A 29 -5.45 5.33 -2.48
C MET A 29 -4.73 4.47 -3.54
N ILE A 30 -4.16 5.09 -4.58
CA ILE A 30 -3.45 4.37 -5.65
C ILE A 30 -2.18 3.69 -5.11
N SER A 31 -1.41 4.37 -4.27
CA SER A 31 -0.20 3.79 -3.66
C SER A 31 -0.54 2.64 -2.70
N ALA A 32 -1.59 2.78 -1.89
CA ALA A 32 -2.09 1.72 -1.02
C ALA A 32 -2.59 0.50 -1.81
N MET A 33 -3.32 0.70 -2.91
CA MET A 33 -3.73 -0.38 -3.81
C MET A 33 -2.52 -1.09 -4.43
N SER A 34 -1.50 -0.34 -4.82
CA SER A 34 -0.28 -0.91 -5.40
C SER A 34 0.49 -1.78 -4.40
N LEU A 35 0.56 -1.36 -3.13
CA LEU A 35 1.13 -2.18 -2.04
C LEU A 35 0.36 -3.48 -1.81
N MET A 36 -0.99 -3.43 -1.85
CA MET A 36 -1.81 -4.63 -1.72
C MET A 36 -1.57 -5.60 -2.88
N ILE A 37 -1.54 -5.12 -4.12
CA ILE A 37 -1.31 -5.97 -5.30
C ILE A 37 0.06 -6.63 -5.22
N LEU A 38 1.12 -5.86 -4.94
CA LEU A 38 2.47 -6.40 -4.80
C LEU A 38 2.57 -7.41 -3.66
N GLY A 39 1.95 -7.13 -2.51
CA GLY A 39 1.91 -8.05 -1.37
C GLY A 39 1.19 -9.37 -1.71
N VAL A 40 0.07 -9.31 -2.41
CA VAL A 40 -0.67 -10.51 -2.86
C VAL A 40 0.12 -11.29 -3.91
N SER A 41 0.80 -10.62 -4.85
CA SER A 41 1.67 -11.28 -5.83
C SER A 41 2.80 -12.07 -5.16
N ILE A 42 3.41 -11.51 -4.12
CA ILE A 42 4.46 -12.19 -3.32
C ILE A 42 3.92 -13.41 -2.59
N LEU A 43 2.68 -13.34 -2.10
CA LEU A 43 2.02 -14.47 -1.42
C LEU A 43 1.54 -15.56 -2.40
N SER A 44 1.23 -15.19 -3.64
CA SER A 44 0.72 -16.11 -4.66
C SER A 44 1.83 -16.90 -5.36
N ASP A 45 2.98 -16.28 -5.61
CA ASP A 45 4.12 -16.96 -6.22
C ASP A 45 4.83 -17.78 -5.14
N ASN A 46 4.46 -19.07 -5.03
CA ASN A 46 5.09 -20.03 -4.12
C ASN A 46 6.62 -19.96 -4.22
N ILE A 47 7.24 -19.46 -3.15
CA ILE A 47 8.67 -19.14 -3.08
C ILE A 47 9.46 -20.45 -2.92
N GLU A 48 9.83 -21.08 -4.04
CA GLU A 48 10.55 -22.35 -4.06
C GLU A 48 12.02 -22.26 -3.65
N ASP A 49 12.65 -21.07 -3.59
CA ASP A 49 14.07 -20.98 -3.23
C ASP A 49 14.39 -19.86 -2.21
N ILE A 50 14.67 -20.31 -0.98
CA ILE A 50 15.66 -19.77 -0.03
C ILE A 50 15.49 -18.27 0.33
N ASN A 51 14.31 -17.86 0.79
CA ASN A 51 14.12 -16.85 1.87
C ASN A 51 12.64 -16.74 2.33
N ASN A 52 11.92 -17.85 2.25
CA ASN A 52 10.46 -17.92 2.22
C ASN A 52 9.78 -17.18 3.39
N LEU A 53 10.28 -17.30 4.62
CA LEU A 53 9.65 -16.66 5.78
C LEU A 53 9.72 -15.12 5.76
N LEU A 54 10.87 -14.55 5.39
CA LEU A 54 11.07 -13.09 5.43
C LEU A 54 10.26 -12.41 4.32
N THR A 55 10.30 -12.97 3.13
CA THR A 55 9.57 -12.49 1.96
C THR A 55 8.06 -12.65 2.14
N LEU A 56 7.61 -13.77 2.72
CA LEU A 56 6.21 -14.00 3.08
C LEU A 56 5.75 -12.99 4.14
N THR A 57 6.55 -12.77 5.19
CA THR A 57 6.24 -11.78 6.24
C THR A 57 6.14 -10.37 5.66
N LEU A 58 7.06 -9.99 4.77
CA LEU A 58 7.01 -8.72 4.05
C LEU A 58 5.76 -8.60 3.17
N GLY A 59 5.37 -9.66 2.47
CA GLY A 59 4.13 -9.72 1.70
C GLY A 59 2.91 -9.47 2.57
N VAL A 60 2.78 -10.17 3.70
CA VAL A 60 1.69 -9.97 4.67
C VAL A 60 1.67 -8.54 5.20
N VAL A 61 2.82 -8.00 5.62
CA VAL A 61 2.92 -6.62 6.12
C VAL A 61 2.50 -5.60 5.06
N CYS A 62 2.91 -5.79 3.80
CA CYS A 62 2.51 -4.91 2.70
C CYS A 62 0.99 -4.93 2.47
N VAL A 63 0.37 -6.11 2.49
CA VAL A 63 -1.09 -6.24 2.35
C VAL A 63 -1.81 -5.58 3.53
N CYS A 64 -1.39 -5.84 4.77
CA CYS A 64 -2.02 -5.27 5.95
C CYS A 64 -1.90 -3.74 6.00
N ILE A 65 -0.72 -3.19 5.73
CA ILE A 65 -0.51 -1.72 5.69
C ILE A 65 -1.31 -1.10 4.55
N GLY A 66 -1.25 -1.70 3.35
CA GLY A 66 -2.01 -1.23 2.18
C GLY A 66 -3.51 -1.20 2.45
N ALA A 67 -4.06 -2.26 3.03
CA ALA A 67 -5.48 -2.34 3.38
C ALA A 67 -5.87 -1.32 4.46
N TYR A 68 -5.06 -1.18 5.51
CA TYR A 68 -5.31 -0.22 6.59
C TYR A 68 -5.31 1.23 6.07
N VAL A 69 -4.31 1.60 5.28
CA VAL A 69 -4.21 2.96 4.70
C VAL A 69 -5.34 3.20 3.71
N PHE A 70 -5.70 2.21 2.89
CA PHE A 70 -6.79 2.33 1.93
C PHE A 70 -8.13 2.55 2.62
N ILE A 71 -8.45 1.78 3.68
CA ILE A 71 -9.69 1.92 4.45
C ILE A 71 -9.75 3.31 5.11
N ASN A 72 -8.70 3.71 5.82
CA ASN A 72 -8.69 5.00 6.51
C ASN A 72 -8.74 6.18 5.55
N GLY A 73 -7.96 6.15 4.47
CA GLY A 73 -8.01 7.21 3.45
C GLY A 73 -9.36 7.28 2.73
N SER A 74 -10.06 6.15 2.58
CA SER A 74 -11.43 6.12 2.04
C SER A 74 -12.44 6.72 3.00
N LEU A 75 -12.34 6.40 4.30
CA LEU A 75 -13.21 6.94 5.34
C LEU A 75 -13.05 8.45 5.50
N GLU A 76 -11.82 8.95 5.45
CA GLU A 76 -11.52 10.39 5.53
C GLU A 76 -12.19 11.16 4.38
N LYS A 77 -12.09 10.63 3.16
CA LYS A 77 -12.77 11.21 1.99
C LYS A 77 -14.30 11.09 2.05
N LEU A 78 -14.83 10.00 2.61
CA LEU A 78 -16.28 9.84 2.82
C LEU A 78 -16.81 10.82 3.86
N GLN A 79 -16.05 11.09 4.93
CA GLN A 79 -16.40 12.10 5.93
C GLN A 79 -16.38 13.51 5.34
N GLU A 80 -15.41 13.85 4.47
CA GLU A 80 -15.43 15.12 3.73
C GLU A 80 -16.69 15.28 2.87
N TYR A 81 -17.18 14.19 2.26
CA TYR A 81 -18.37 14.20 1.40
C TYR A 81 -19.69 14.28 2.18
N ASP A 82 -19.83 13.53 3.27
CA ASP A 82 -21.09 13.40 4.03
C ASP A 82 -21.38 14.65 4.89
N TYR A 83 -20.33 15.35 5.34
CA TYR A 83 -20.48 16.58 6.15
C TYR A 83 -20.51 17.88 5.34
N GLY A 84 -20.52 17.82 4.00
CA GLY A 84 -20.68 19.00 3.14
C GLY A 84 -19.71 20.15 3.42
N GLY A 85 -18.53 19.86 3.96
CA GLY A 85 -17.71 20.88 4.61
C GLY A 85 -16.24 20.57 4.55
N THR A 86 -15.54 21.37 3.73
CA THR A 86 -14.13 21.67 3.90
C THR A 86 -13.84 22.05 5.35
N LYS A 87 -13.13 21.16 6.05
CA LYS A 87 -12.08 21.47 7.03
C LYS A 87 -11.13 20.25 6.91
N TRP A 88 -10.11 20.25 6.06
CA TRP A 88 -8.91 21.08 6.10
C TRP A 88 -8.13 21.03 4.77
#